data_AF-A0A8J4XYA7-F1
#
_entry.id   AF-A0A8J4XYA7-F1
#
_cell.length_a   1.000
_cell.length_b   1.000
_cell.length_c   1.000
_cell.angle_alpha   90.00
_cell.angle_beta   90.00
_cell.angle_gamma   90.00
#
_symmetry.space_group_name_H-M   'P 1'
#
loop_
_entity.id
_entity.type
_entity.pdbx_description
1 polymer ?
#
loop_
_entity_poly.entity_id
_entity_poly.type
_entity_poly.pdbx_seq_one_letter_code
_entity_poly.pdbx_strand_id
1 'polypeptide(L)'
;MSSSQTPRRCCVCTRREHKCLNCKCGRLNRRCVNCNNGNECQNPSRREQGREREEEAGDNLELQEEDQQDGRQRDNEMPESPIALTPVSSPRTPPPPHDVPQPNIDVEENEGGNIFWKGQTEEETKRWVDNTYLEIMGWSANNNFEPPKCTAMTKLIKVMVCLINEYNLDTPFAPYALKVLFLLPKLFLQKTHQKAKTNNNVKALTRRVELWEKNKLEELLEEASLTEKTAKTSPPKKKQR
;
A
#
# COMPACT_ATOMS: atom_id res chain seq x y z
N MET A 1 1.04 -60.14 14.85
CA MET A 1 0.47 -59.66 13.57
C MET A 1 1.00 -58.26 13.33
N SER A 2 2.06 -58.14 12.51
CA SER A 2 2.73 -56.87 12.23
C SER A 2 2.00 -56.17 11.08
N SER A 3 1.32 -55.06 11.37
CA SER A 3 0.63 -54.25 10.37
C SER A 3 1.68 -53.56 9.47
N SER A 4 1.83 -54.07 8.26
CA SER A 4 2.62 -53.45 7.20
C SER A 4 1.96 -52.12 6.79
N GLN A 5 2.46 -51.02 7.35
CA GLN A 5 2.04 -49.68 6.93
C GLN A 5 2.54 -49.44 5.50
N THR A 6 1.61 -49.34 4.56
CA THR A 6 1.91 -48.93 3.20
C THR A 6 2.45 -47.49 3.19
N PRO A 7 3.56 -47.21 2.47
CA PRO A 7 4.13 -45.88 2.41
C PRO A 7 3.12 -44.92 1.76
N ARG A 8 2.71 -43.88 2.50
CA ARG A 8 1.79 -42.85 2.02
C ARG A 8 2.45 -42.11 0.85
N ARG A 9 1.97 -42.38 -0.37
CA ARG A 9 2.46 -41.72 -1.59
C ARG A 9 2.32 -40.21 -1.46
N CYS A 10 3.44 -39.51 -1.53
CA CYS A 10 3.50 -38.06 -1.45
C CYS A 10 3.18 -37.48 -2.84
N CYS A 11 1.97 -36.92 -2.98
CA CYS A 11 1.51 -36.05 -4.07
C CYS A 11 0.95 -36.71 -5.34
N VAL A 12 -0.34 -36.46 -5.59
CA VAL A 12 -0.88 -36.34 -6.95
C VAL A 12 -0.83 -34.85 -7.29
N CYS A 13 0.15 -34.43 -8.10
CA CYS A 13 0.14 -33.08 -8.67
C CYS A 13 -0.93 -33.04 -9.75
N THR A 14 -1.92 -32.16 -9.61
CA THR A 14 -2.83 -31.88 -10.74
C THR A 14 -2.00 -31.13 -11.79
N ARG A 15 -1.70 -31.80 -12.92
CA ARG A 15 -0.89 -31.23 -14.03
C ARG A 15 -1.38 -29.86 -14.50
N ARG A 16 -2.65 -29.53 -14.28
CA ARG A 16 -3.25 -28.26 -14.69
C ARG A 16 -2.90 -27.05 -13.81
N GLU A 17 -2.64 -27.24 -12.52
CA GLU A 17 -2.52 -26.11 -11.59
C GLU A 17 -1.17 -26.02 -10.87
N HIS A 18 -0.29 -27.01 -11.02
CA HIS A 18 0.97 -27.09 -10.28
C HIS A 18 0.80 -26.93 -8.75
N LYS A 19 -0.39 -27.23 -8.21
CA LYS A 19 -0.71 -27.16 -6.78
C LYS A 19 -0.71 -28.57 -6.17
N CYS A 20 0.05 -28.76 -5.11
CA CYS A 20 0.04 -30.01 -4.35
C CYS A 20 -1.01 -29.94 -3.23
N LEU A 21 -2.17 -30.58 -3.41
CA LEU A 21 -3.28 -30.51 -2.45
C LEU A 21 -2.99 -31.22 -1.10
N ASN A 22 -2.01 -32.15 -1.06
CA ASN A 22 -1.70 -32.93 0.14
C ASN A 22 -0.20 -32.99 0.50
N CYS A 23 0.63 -32.12 -0.06
CA CYS A 23 2.05 -32.05 0.31
C CYS A 23 2.24 -31.23 1.59
N LYS A 24 3.27 -31.55 2.40
CA LYS A 24 3.75 -30.67 3.49
C LYS A 24 4.00 -29.24 2.99
N CYS A 25 4.44 -29.08 1.74
CA CYS A 25 4.63 -27.76 1.12
C CYS A 25 3.33 -26.98 0.98
N GLY A 26 2.22 -27.63 0.62
CA GLY A 26 0.90 -27.00 0.54
C GLY A 26 0.39 -26.56 1.90
N ARG A 27 0.54 -27.41 2.94
CA ARG A 27 0.20 -27.03 4.33
C ARG A 27 1.01 -25.86 4.86
N LEU A 28 2.24 -25.69 4.37
CA LEU A 28 3.14 -24.60 4.76
C LEU A 28 3.10 -23.40 3.80
N ASN A 29 2.15 -23.39 2.84
CA ASN A 29 1.99 -22.36 1.81
C ASN A 29 3.28 -22.03 1.03
N ARG A 30 4.10 -23.06 0.73
CA ARG A 30 5.35 -22.95 -0.04
C ARG A 30 5.20 -23.56 -1.42
N ARG A 31 5.87 -22.97 -2.43
CA ARG A 31 6.01 -23.60 -3.74
C ARG A 31 6.87 -24.86 -3.64
N CYS A 32 6.45 -25.94 -4.30
CA CYS A 32 7.25 -27.15 -4.44
C CYS A 32 8.29 -26.90 -5.54
N VAL A 33 9.58 -27.01 -5.23
CA VAL A 33 10.65 -26.61 -6.16
C VAL A 33 10.94 -27.70 -7.19
N ASN A 34 10.69 -28.98 -6.90
CA ASN A 34 10.88 -30.09 -7.83
C ASN A 34 9.96 -31.26 -7.51
N CYS A 35 8.90 -31.45 -8.30
CA CYS A 35 8.11 -32.69 -8.31
C CYS A 35 8.51 -33.48 -9.57
N ASN A 36 9.69 -34.08 -9.55
CA ASN A 36 10.11 -34.96 -10.65
C ASN A 36 9.52 -36.35 -10.42
N ASN A 37 8.74 -36.81 -11.41
CA ASN A 37 8.21 -38.16 -11.62
C ASN A 37 8.29 -39.15 -10.43
N GLY A 38 7.38 -38.96 -9.48
CA GLY A 38 6.88 -40.03 -8.62
C GLY A 38 7.84 -40.50 -7.52
N ASN A 39 7.86 -39.76 -6.41
CA ASN A 39 7.43 -40.25 -5.07
C ASN A 39 7.99 -39.41 -3.91
N GLU A 40 8.94 -38.51 -4.15
CA GLU A 40 9.60 -37.77 -3.07
C GLU A 40 9.70 -36.26 -3.32
N CYS A 41 9.41 -35.47 -2.29
CA CYS A 41 9.54 -34.02 -2.31
C CYS A 41 10.93 -33.63 -1.82
N GLN A 42 11.74 -32.98 -2.67
CA GLN A 42 13.11 -32.58 -2.35
C GLN A 42 13.22 -31.24 -1.60
N ASN A 43 12.12 -30.72 -1.03
CA ASN A 43 12.25 -29.47 -0.25
C ASN A 43 13.04 -29.74 1.03
N PRO A 44 14.16 -29.02 1.27
CA PRO A 44 14.99 -29.25 2.44
C PRO A 44 14.16 -29.05 3.71
N SER A 45 14.18 -30.05 4.60
CA SER A 45 13.52 -29.94 5.89
C SER A 45 14.24 -28.86 6.70
N ARG A 46 13.50 -27.90 7.25
CA ARG A 46 14.04 -26.70 7.91
C ARG A 46 14.84 -26.97 9.20
N ARG A 47 15.17 -28.22 9.51
CA ARG A 47 15.83 -28.62 10.76
C ARG A 47 17.35 -28.44 10.76
N GLU A 48 17.96 -28.08 9.63
CA GLU A 48 19.43 -28.01 9.51
C GLU A 48 20.01 -26.60 9.25
N GLN A 49 19.22 -25.53 9.26
CA GLN A 49 19.70 -24.16 8.94
C GLN A 49 19.52 -23.14 10.07
N GLY A 50 19.71 -23.51 11.33
CA GLY A 50 19.40 -22.61 12.44
C GLY A 50 20.16 -22.84 13.74
N ARG A 51 21.47 -23.05 13.66
CA ARG A 51 22.40 -22.83 14.77
C ARG A 51 23.68 -22.29 14.15
N GLU A 52 23.88 -20.99 14.23
CA GLU A 52 25.18 -20.35 14.50
C GLU A 52 25.05 -18.83 14.39
N ARG A 53 25.65 -18.18 15.40
CA ARG A 53 26.04 -16.77 15.50
C ARG A 53 25.08 -15.75 16.12
N GLU A 54 25.02 -15.81 17.44
CA GLU A 54 25.12 -14.64 18.31
C GLU A 54 26.60 -14.17 18.35
N GLU A 55 26.83 -12.85 18.29
CA GLU A 55 28.03 -12.07 18.66
C GLU A 55 27.76 -10.63 18.16
N GLU A 56 27.31 -9.68 18.99
CA GLU A 56 28.02 -8.87 19.99
C GLU A 56 28.35 -7.45 19.47
N ALA A 57 28.50 -6.56 20.45
CA ALA A 57 28.44 -5.11 20.38
C ALA A 57 29.62 -4.44 19.64
N GLY A 58 29.41 -3.20 19.23
CA GLY A 58 30.46 -2.32 18.71
C GLY A 58 29.97 -0.89 18.66
N ASP A 59 29.89 -0.28 19.84
CA ASP A 59 29.72 1.15 20.07
C ASP A 59 30.98 1.89 19.54
N ASN A 60 30.82 2.86 18.64
CA ASN A 60 31.92 3.77 18.33
C ASN A 60 31.38 5.16 17.94
N LEU A 61 31.50 6.08 18.90
CA LEU A 61 31.39 7.52 18.73
C LEU A 61 32.66 8.01 18.04
N GLU A 62 32.53 8.69 16.91
CA GLU A 62 33.56 9.64 16.48
C GLU A 62 32.88 10.91 15.95
N LEU A 63 32.98 11.97 16.76
CA LEU A 63 32.69 13.35 16.39
C LEU A 63 33.80 13.84 15.45
N GLN A 64 33.43 14.34 14.28
CA GLN A 64 34.22 15.34 13.57
C GLN A 64 33.31 16.50 13.17
N GLU A 65 33.59 17.65 13.79
CA GLU A 65 33.18 18.99 13.39
C GLU A 65 34.09 19.43 12.24
N GLU A 66 33.54 19.83 11.09
CA GLU A 66 34.22 20.78 10.22
C GLU A 66 33.22 21.72 9.54
N ASP A 67 33.49 23.00 9.76
CA ASP A 67 33.05 24.19 9.06
C ASP A 67 33.33 24.09 7.55
N GLN A 68 32.35 24.43 6.71
CA GLN A 68 32.67 25.20 5.50
C GLN A 68 31.44 25.87 4.86
N GLN A 69 31.53 27.20 4.83
CA GLN A 69 30.85 28.13 3.95
C GLN A 69 31.04 27.73 2.47
N ASP A 70 30.09 28.06 1.60
CA ASP A 70 30.25 29.12 0.58
C ASP A 70 29.09 29.06 -0.44
N GLY A 71 28.65 30.25 -0.84
CA GLY A 71 27.47 30.47 -1.65
C GLY A 71 27.66 30.19 -3.14
N ARG A 72 26.52 30.12 -3.83
CA ARG A 72 26.39 30.43 -5.26
C ARG A 72 24.92 30.63 -5.58
N GLN A 73 24.48 31.89 -5.53
CA GLN A 73 23.35 32.36 -6.32
C GLN A 73 23.73 32.21 -7.79
N ARG A 74 22.90 31.51 -8.55
CA ARG A 74 22.89 31.54 -10.01
C ARG A 74 21.56 32.14 -10.42
N ASP A 75 21.60 33.43 -10.74
CA ASP A 75 20.58 34.10 -11.54
C ASP A 75 20.70 33.54 -12.96
N ASN A 76 19.70 32.77 -13.38
CA ASN A 76 19.48 32.43 -14.77
C ASN A 76 18.23 33.20 -15.22
N GLU A 77 18.46 34.42 -15.72
CA GLU A 77 17.48 35.13 -16.53
C GLU A 77 17.22 34.33 -17.80
N MET A 78 15.95 34.00 -18.05
CA MET A 78 15.52 33.34 -19.27
C MET A 78 14.92 34.41 -20.20
N PRO A 79 15.36 34.50 -21.46
CA PRO A 79 14.80 35.48 -22.40
C PRO A 79 13.38 35.08 -22.82
N GLU A 80 12.44 36.00 -22.61
CA GLU A 80 11.09 35.95 -23.17
C GLU A 80 11.16 36.02 -24.70
N SER A 81 10.74 34.95 -25.37
CA SER A 81 10.48 34.96 -26.80
C SER A 81 8.97 35.04 -27.03
N PRO A 82 8.49 35.97 -27.88
CA PRO A 82 7.06 36.09 -28.17
C PRO A 82 6.60 34.92 -29.04
N ILE A 83 5.69 34.10 -28.50
CA ILE A 83 5.05 33.00 -29.24
C ILE A 83 3.96 33.61 -30.12
N ALA A 84 4.20 33.63 -31.43
CA ALA A 84 3.18 33.97 -32.42
C ALA A 84 2.08 32.89 -32.42
N LEU A 85 0.86 33.29 -32.04
CA LEU A 85 -0.33 32.46 -32.09
C LEU A 85 -0.73 32.22 -33.55
N THR A 86 -0.43 31.04 -34.08
CA THR A 86 -1.02 30.57 -35.33
C THR A 86 -2.45 30.11 -35.08
N PRO A 87 -3.39 30.36 -36.01
CA PRO A 87 -4.77 29.92 -35.88
C PRO A 87 -4.82 28.39 -35.93
N VAL A 88 -5.14 27.79 -34.78
CA VAL A 88 -5.37 26.34 -34.66
C VAL A 88 -6.65 26.00 -35.41
N SER A 89 -6.48 25.34 -36.55
CA SER A 89 -7.55 24.65 -37.26
C SER A 89 -8.29 23.71 -36.29
N SER A 90 -9.61 23.86 -36.23
CA SER A 90 -10.49 23.09 -35.35
C SER A 90 -10.13 21.60 -35.36
N PRO A 91 -9.87 20.99 -34.19
CA PRO A 91 -9.58 19.57 -34.11
C PRO A 91 -10.81 18.80 -34.59
N ARG A 92 -10.63 17.98 -35.64
CA ARG A 92 -11.62 16.99 -36.03
C ARG A 92 -11.84 16.07 -34.83
N THR A 93 -13.05 16.05 -34.31
CA THR A 93 -13.47 15.11 -33.26
C THR A 93 -13.14 13.70 -33.73
N PRO A 94 -12.22 12.97 -33.07
CA PRO A 94 -11.97 11.59 -33.42
C PRO A 94 -13.27 10.80 -33.27
N PRO A 95 -13.57 9.86 -34.19
CA PRO A 95 -14.74 9.01 -34.06
C PRO A 95 -14.68 8.27 -32.71
N PRO A 96 -15.84 8.05 -32.05
CA PRO A 96 -15.88 7.36 -30.77
C PRO A 96 -15.18 6.00 -30.90
N PRO A 97 -14.26 5.66 -29.99
CA PRO A 97 -13.53 4.41 -30.07
C PRO A 97 -14.52 3.25 -30.00
N HIS A 98 -14.40 2.34 -30.98
CA HIS A 98 -15.14 1.08 -31.04
C HIS A 98 -15.10 0.34 -29.71
N ASP A 99 -16.25 -0.22 -29.33
CA ASP A 99 -16.54 -0.99 -28.12
C ASP A 99 -15.34 -1.81 -27.63
N VAL A 100 -14.56 -1.23 -26.72
CA VAL A 100 -13.58 -1.97 -25.95
C VAL A 100 -14.41 -2.93 -25.08
N PRO A 101 -14.24 -4.25 -25.22
CA PRO A 101 -14.96 -5.20 -24.38
C PRO A 101 -14.69 -4.82 -22.93
N GLN A 102 -15.71 -4.31 -22.24
CA GLN A 102 -15.60 -4.06 -20.82
C GLN A 102 -15.28 -5.41 -20.18
N PRO A 103 -14.18 -5.52 -19.40
CA PRO A 103 -13.91 -6.76 -18.70
C PRO A 103 -15.15 -7.06 -17.86
N ASN A 104 -15.71 -8.26 -18.06
CA ASN A 104 -16.77 -8.82 -17.23
C ASN A 104 -16.16 -9.07 -15.84
N ILE A 105 -15.96 -8.00 -15.09
CA ILE A 105 -15.73 -8.06 -13.67
C ILE A 105 -17.12 -8.33 -13.14
N ASP A 106 -17.37 -9.59 -12.76
CA ASP A 106 -18.51 -9.94 -11.94
C ASP A 106 -18.36 -9.12 -10.64
N VAL A 107 -18.87 -7.89 -10.67
CA VAL A 107 -19.07 -7.07 -9.49
C VAL A 107 -20.21 -7.77 -8.79
N GLU A 108 -19.88 -8.72 -7.91
CA GLU A 108 -20.83 -9.17 -6.88
C GLU A 108 -21.52 -7.91 -6.38
N GLU A 109 -22.86 -7.87 -6.45
CA GLU A 109 -23.68 -6.76 -5.96
C GLU A 109 -23.27 -6.52 -4.51
N ASN A 110 -22.30 -5.63 -4.38
CA ASN A 110 -21.59 -5.38 -3.15
C ASN A 110 -22.60 -4.52 -2.41
N GLU A 111 -23.47 -5.17 -1.61
CA GLU A 111 -24.55 -4.57 -0.82
C GLU A 111 -24.16 -3.15 -0.53
N GLY A 112 -24.74 -2.21 -1.31
CA GLY A 112 -24.26 -0.86 -1.54
C GLY A 112 -24.16 -0.13 -0.21
N GLY A 113 -23.06 -0.41 0.48
CA GLY A 113 -22.86 -0.12 1.87
C GLY A 113 -22.58 1.34 1.88
N ASN A 114 -23.66 2.10 2.05
CA ASN A 114 -23.67 3.54 2.16
C ASN A 114 -22.40 3.94 2.91
N ILE A 115 -21.43 4.55 2.19
CA ILE A 115 -20.11 4.87 2.77
C ILE A 115 -20.26 5.82 3.96
N PHE A 116 -21.46 6.39 4.13
CA PHE A 116 -21.93 6.99 5.36
C PHE A 116 -21.48 6.20 6.58
N TRP A 117 -20.47 6.79 7.21
CA TRP A 117 -19.97 6.45 8.51
C TRP A 117 -21.14 6.37 9.48
N LYS A 118 -21.45 5.14 9.93
CA LYS A 118 -22.65 4.86 10.72
C LYS A 118 -22.78 5.84 11.87
N GLY A 119 -23.88 6.60 11.86
CA GLY A 119 -24.23 7.55 12.92
C GLY A 119 -23.71 8.98 12.73
N GLN A 120 -23.04 9.31 11.62
CA GLN A 120 -22.73 10.70 11.28
C GLN A 120 -23.77 11.30 10.33
N THR A 121 -24.08 12.57 10.56
CA THR A 121 -24.84 13.41 9.64
C THR A 121 -23.99 13.76 8.40
N GLU A 122 -24.65 14.22 7.33
CA GLU A 122 -23.95 14.69 6.13
C GLU A 122 -23.04 15.90 6.45
N GLU A 123 -23.51 16.81 7.29
CA GLU A 123 -22.77 18.01 7.68
C GLU A 123 -21.52 17.68 8.51
N GLU A 124 -21.60 16.70 9.41
CA GLU A 124 -20.46 16.20 10.18
C GLU A 124 -19.44 15.52 9.28
N THR A 125 -19.92 14.66 8.38
CA THR A 125 -19.12 13.98 7.36
C THR A 125 -18.36 14.99 6.51
N LYS A 126 -19.08 15.97 5.95
CA LYS A 126 -18.52 17.06 5.15
C LYS A 126 -17.45 17.82 5.92
N ARG A 127 -17.76 18.24 7.15
CA ARG A 127 -16.84 19.00 8.00
C ARG A 127 -15.57 18.20 8.29
N TRP A 128 -15.70 16.91 8.60
CA TRP A 128 -14.56 16.04 8.86
C TRP A 128 -13.70 15.89 7.60
N VAL A 129 -14.30 15.61 6.44
CA VAL A 129 -13.57 15.47 5.16
C VAL A 129 -12.84 16.76 4.79
N ASP A 130 -13.51 17.91 4.86
CA ASP A 130 -12.92 19.20 4.49
C ASP A 130 -11.74 19.56 5.42
N ASN A 131 -11.91 19.42 6.73
CA ASN A 131 -10.85 19.71 7.70
C ASN A 131 -9.66 18.75 7.55
N THR A 132 -9.94 17.45 7.44
CA THR A 132 -8.90 16.42 7.28
C THR A 132 -8.14 16.61 5.97
N TYR A 133 -8.85 16.96 4.89
CA TYR A 133 -8.23 17.22 3.59
C TYR A 133 -7.26 18.40 3.66
N LEU A 134 -7.67 19.51 4.26
CA LEU A 134 -6.79 20.68 4.43
C LEU A 134 -5.56 20.37 5.29
N GLU A 135 -5.73 19.62 6.38
CA GLU A 135 -4.60 19.21 7.23
C GLU A 135 -3.60 18.33 6.46
N ILE A 136 -4.10 17.29 5.79
CA ILE A 136 -3.26 16.26 5.15
C ILE A 136 -2.58 16.78 3.88
N MET A 137 -3.18 17.73 3.16
CA MET A 137 -2.55 18.35 1.99
C MET A 137 -1.24 19.09 2.35
N GLY A 138 -1.08 19.53 3.60
CA GLY A 138 0.17 20.11 4.11
C GLY A 138 1.22 19.09 4.54
N TRP A 139 0.93 17.78 4.48
CA TRP A 139 1.87 16.74 4.91
C TRP A 139 2.87 16.38 3.81
N SER A 140 4.09 16.05 4.22
CA SER A 140 5.16 15.67 3.32
C SER A 140 4.81 14.40 2.52
N ALA A 141 5.21 14.34 1.24
CA ALA A 141 4.96 13.17 0.39
C ALA A 141 5.83 11.96 0.75
N ASN A 142 6.90 12.17 1.52
CA ASN A 142 8.04 11.26 1.55
C ASN A 142 7.92 10.10 2.56
N ASN A 143 6.87 10.07 3.39
CA ASN A 143 6.74 9.07 4.45
C ASN A 143 5.87 7.85 4.08
N ASN A 144 5.47 7.69 2.82
CA ASN A 144 4.65 6.56 2.42
C ASN A 144 5.50 5.29 2.18
N PHE A 145 4.94 4.11 2.46
CA PHE A 145 5.50 2.81 2.04
C PHE A 145 4.72 2.21 0.87
N GLU A 146 5.39 1.31 0.15
CA GLU A 146 4.77 0.60 -0.97
C GLU A 146 3.61 -0.28 -0.50
N PRO A 147 2.47 -0.30 -1.22
CA PRO A 147 1.33 -1.14 -0.90
C PRO A 147 1.73 -2.62 -0.71
N PRO A 148 1.52 -3.20 0.48
CA PRO A 148 1.87 -4.59 0.74
C PRO A 148 0.77 -5.52 0.20
N LYS A 149 1.15 -6.75 -0.17
CA LYS A 149 0.19 -7.81 -0.51
C LYS A 149 -0.36 -8.44 0.77
N CYS A 150 -1.41 -7.84 1.35
CA CYS A 150 -2.09 -8.35 2.53
C CYS A 150 -3.59 -8.07 2.50
N THR A 151 -4.35 -8.75 3.36
CA THR A 151 -5.81 -8.61 3.46
C THR A 151 -6.25 -7.18 3.77
N ALA A 152 -5.51 -6.46 4.64
CA ALA A 152 -5.82 -5.07 4.96
C ALA A 152 -5.69 -4.15 3.75
N MET A 153 -4.69 -4.37 2.89
CA MET A 153 -4.56 -3.60 1.64
C MET A 153 -5.70 -3.91 0.67
N THR A 154 -6.12 -5.18 0.56
CA THR A 154 -7.29 -5.54 -0.25
C THR A 154 -8.55 -4.82 0.22
N LYS A 155 -8.78 -4.73 1.54
CA LYS A 155 -9.88 -3.95 2.12
C LYS A 155 -9.79 -2.47 1.75
N LEU A 156 -8.61 -1.86 1.89
CA LEU A 156 -8.39 -0.47 1.50
C LEU A 156 -8.68 -0.22 0.01
N ILE A 157 -8.23 -1.12 -0.87
CA ILE A 157 -8.51 -1.04 -2.32
C ILE A 157 -10.01 -1.09 -2.58
N LYS A 158 -10.76 -1.97 -1.88
CA LYS A 158 -12.23 -2.01 -2.00
C LYS A 158 -12.86 -0.66 -1.62
N VAL A 159 -12.41 -0.04 -0.53
CA VAL A 159 -12.88 1.30 -0.14
C VAL A 159 -12.57 2.33 -1.24
N MET A 160 -11.36 2.32 -1.80
CA MET A 160 -10.98 3.23 -2.90
C MET A 160 -11.87 3.04 -4.14
N VAL A 161 -12.16 1.80 -4.52
CA VAL A 161 -13.06 1.47 -5.64
C VAL A 161 -14.48 1.96 -5.35
N CYS A 162 -14.99 1.73 -4.13
CA CYS A 162 -16.30 2.24 -3.72
C CYS A 162 -16.37 3.77 -3.85
N LEU A 163 -15.36 4.51 -3.40
CA LEU A 163 -15.31 5.98 -3.53
C LEU A 163 -15.31 6.45 -5.00
N ILE A 164 -14.57 5.76 -5.87
CA ILE A 164 -14.58 6.05 -7.31
C ILE A 164 -15.99 5.82 -7.89
N ASN A 165 -16.67 4.77 -7.46
CA ASN A 165 -18.04 4.49 -7.89
C ASN A 165 -19.04 5.53 -7.37
N GLU A 166 -18.95 5.95 -6.11
CA GLU A 166 -19.78 7.03 -5.56
C GLU A 166 -19.66 8.32 -6.38
N TYR A 167 -18.44 8.65 -6.82
CA TYR A 167 -18.19 9.79 -7.69
C TYR A 167 -18.77 9.60 -9.10
N ASN A 168 -18.54 8.44 -9.72
CA ASN A 168 -18.99 8.16 -11.09
C ASN A 168 -20.52 8.06 -11.20
N LEU A 169 -21.19 7.62 -10.14
CA LEU A 169 -22.64 7.46 -10.07
C LEU A 169 -23.37 8.74 -9.62
N ASP A 170 -22.64 9.85 -9.41
CA ASP A 170 -23.17 11.15 -8.95
C ASP A 170 -24.08 11.03 -7.71
N THR A 171 -23.64 10.19 -6.77
CA THR A 171 -24.32 10.01 -5.49
C THR A 171 -24.28 11.29 -4.66
N PRO A 172 -25.11 11.43 -3.61
CA PRO A 172 -24.96 12.55 -2.65
C PRO A 172 -23.56 12.66 -2.03
N PHE A 173 -22.79 11.56 -2.00
CA PHE A 173 -21.42 11.55 -1.49
C PHE A 173 -20.35 11.94 -2.52
N ALA A 174 -20.70 12.05 -3.81
CA ALA A 174 -19.78 12.36 -4.90
C ALA A 174 -18.88 13.59 -4.66
N PRO A 175 -19.37 14.73 -4.10
CA PRO A 175 -18.54 15.90 -3.84
C PRO A 175 -17.39 15.65 -2.84
N TYR A 176 -17.52 14.61 -2.01
CA TYR A 176 -16.56 14.25 -0.97
C TYR A 176 -15.70 13.04 -1.37
N ALA A 177 -16.24 12.17 -2.22
CA ALA A 177 -15.63 10.89 -2.55
C ALA A 177 -14.19 11.01 -3.06
N LEU A 178 -13.92 11.96 -3.96
CA LEU A 178 -12.55 12.20 -4.45
C LEU A 178 -11.63 12.76 -3.37
N LYS A 179 -12.11 13.67 -2.51
CA LYS A 179 -11.31 14.18 -1.38
C LYS A 179 -10.89 13.03 -0.49
N VAL A 180 -11.84 12.19 -0.08
CA VAL A 180 -11.56 11.00 0.73
C VAL A 180 -10.59 10.06 0.03
N LEU A 181 -10.77 9.81 -1.26
CA LEU A 181 -9.85 8.97 -2.06
C LEU A 181 -8.40 9.47 -1.97
N PHE A 182 -8.18 10.78 -2.05
CA PHE A 182 -6.85 11.38 -1.91
C PHE A 182 -6.29 11.34 -0.48
N LEU A 183 -7.16 11.27 0.54
CA LEU A 183 -6.74 11.12 1.94
C LEU A 183 -6.24 9.71 2.24
N LEU A 184 -6.83 8.68 1.63
CA LEU A 184 -6.58 7.29 1.98
C LEU A 184 -5.09 6.89 1.94
N PRO A 185 -4.30 7.19 0.89
CA PRO A 185 -2.87 6.84 0.91
C PRO A 185 -2.11 7.48 2.08
N LYS A 186 -2.45 8.71 2.45
CA LYS A 186 -1.79 9.46 3.53
C LYS A 186 -2.23 9.01 4.92
N LEU A 187 -3.48 8.59 5.09
CA LEU A 187 -3.95 8.03 6.36
C LEU A 187 -3.43 6.61 6.59
N PHE A 188 -3.38 5.79 5.54
CA PHE A 188 -3.16 4.35 5.68
C PHE A 188 -1.72 3.91 5.40
N LEU A 189 -1.04 4.54 4.45
CA LEU A 189 0.26 4.06 3.92
C LEU A 189 1.47 4.81 4.47
N GLN A 190 1.34 5.54 5.58
CA GLN A 190 2.50 6.13 6.26
C GLN A 190 3.35 5.07 6.97
N LYS A 191 4.68 5.18 6.83
CA LYS A 191 5.64 4.38 7.59
C LYS A 191 5.59 4.79 9.06
N THR A 192 5.55 3.80 9.94
CA THR A 192 5.58 4.02 11.40
C THR A 192 6.86 4.71 11.89
N HIS A 193 7.96 4.53 11.15
CA HIS A 193 9.24 5.22 11.32
C HIS A 193 10.08 5.03 10.04
N GLN A 194 11.11 5.85 9.83
CA GLN A 194 11.91 5.79 8.59
C GLN A 194 12.53 4.42 8.29
N LYS A 195 12.93 3.69 9.34
CA LYS A 195 13.55 2.36 9.25
C LYS A 195 12.56 1.20 9.52
N ALA A 196 11.26 1.46 9.43
CA ALA A 196 10.24 0.47 9.73
C ALA A 196 10.31 -0.74 8.81
N LYS A 197 10.43 -1.92 9.41
CA LYS A 197 10.31 -3.20 8.72
C LYS A 197 8.89 -3.35 8.15
N THR A 198 8.76 -4.01 7.01
CA THR A 198 7.49 -4.27 6.33
C THR A 198 6.42 -4.85 7.25
N ASN A 199 6.78 -5.79 8.14
CA ASN A 199 5.84 -6.39 9.10
C ASN A 199 5.22 -5.34 10.05
N ASN A 200 6.00 -4.36 10.51
CA ASN A 200 5.48 -3.30 11.38
C ASN A 200 4.51 -2.38 10.64
N ASN A 201 4.82 -2.05 9.38
CA ASN A 201 3.94 -1.26 8.53
C ASN A 201 2.64 -2.02 8.19
N VAL A 202 2.72 -3.33 7.95
CA VAL A 202 1.52 -4.18 7.76
C VAL A 202 0.65 -4.21 9.02
N LYS A 203 1.24 -4.34 10.21
CA LYS A 203 0.49 -4.27 11.48
C LYS A 203 -0.21 -2.93 11.66
N ALA A 204 0.48 -1.82 11.37
CA ALA A 204 -0.11 -0.49 11.43
C ALA A 204 -1.25 -0.31 10.41
N LEU A 205 -1.06 -0.76 9.18
CA LEU A 205 -2.10 -0.74 8.15
C LEU A 205 -3.35 -1.52 8.58
N THR A 206 -3.18 -2.74 9.12
CA THR A 206 -4.31 -3.54 9.64
C THR A 206 -5.07 -2.78 10.72
N ARG A 207 -4.37 -2.21 11.71
CA ARG A 207 -4.99 -1.41 12.78
C ARG A 207 -5.76 -0.20 12.22
N ARG A 208 -5.19 0.55 11.27
CA ARG A 208 -5.83 1.72 10.64
C ARG A 208 -7.11 1.33 9.89
N VAL A 209 -7.09 0.20 9.18
CA VAL A 209 -8.30 -0.38 8.55
C VAL A 209 -9.35 -0.74 9.58
N GLU A 210 -8.96 -1.30 10.73
CA GLU A 210 -9.93 -1.56 11.82
C GLU A 210 -10.53 -0.28 12.41
N LEU A 211 -9.75 0.79 12.57
CA LEU A 211 -10.27 2.09 13.04
C LEU A 211 -11.29 2.65 12.06
N TRP A 212 -11.00 2.56 10.77
CA TRP A 212 -11.92 2.97 9.70
C TRP A 212 -13.22 2.16 9.73
N GLU A 213 -13.13 0.83 9.76
CA GLU A 213 -14.31 -0.07 9.81
C GLU A 213 -15.18 0.17 11.04
N LYS A 214 -14.57 0.60 12.16
CA LYS A 214 -15.24 0.92 13.42
C LYS A 214 -15.72 2.37 13.51
N ASN A 215 -15.59 3.16 12.45
CA ASN A 215 -15.92 4.59 12.42
C ASN A 215 -15.17 5.42 13.50
N LYS A 216 -13.92 5.07 13.82
CA LYS A 216 -13.04 5.79 14.75
C LYS A 216 -12.12 6.74 13.98
N LEU A 217 -12.72 7.69 13.26
CA LEU A 217 -12.02 8.56 12.32
C LEU A 217 -11.02 9.50 12.99
N GLU A 218 -11.34 10.02 14.19
CA GLU A 218 -10.44 10.91 14.92
C GLU A 218 -9.21 10.18 15.47
N GLU A 219 -9.38 8.94 15.98
CA GLU A 219 -8.26 8.09 16.39
C GLU A 219 -7.35 7.77 15.18
N LEU A 220 -7.93 7.56 14.00
CA LEU A 220 -7.20 7.32 12.76
C LEU A 220 -6.38 8.55 12.33
N LEU A 221 -7.01 9.74 12.37
CA LEU A 221 -6.35 11.00 12.03
C LEU A 221 -5.25 11.35 13.02
N GLU A 222 -5.49 11.17 14.32
CA GLU A 222 -4.51 11.40 15.38
C GLU A 222 -3.27 10.52 15.19
N GLU A 223 -3.46 9.22 14.93
CA GLU A 223 -2.36 8.29 14.66
C GLU A 223 -1.52 8.73 13.46
N ALA A 224 -2.18 9.14 12.37
CA ALA A 224 -1.52 9.59 11.15
C ALA A 224 -0.77 10.92 11.36
N SER A 225 -1.36 11.86 12.11
CA SER A 225 -0.75 13.15 12.46
C SER A 225 0.49 12.97 13.34
N LEU A 226 0.45 12.09 14.34
CA LEU A 226 1.61 11.74 15.18
C LEU A 226 2.74 11.13 14.35
N THR A 227 2.38 10.26 13.40
CA THR A 227 3.35 9.63 12.48
C THR A 227 4.04 10.68 11.60
N GLU A 228 3.27 11.63 11.05
CA GLU A 228 3.82 12.73 10.23
C GLU A 228 4.74 13.66 11.05
N LYS A 229 4.32 14.04 12.27
CA LYS A 229 5.14 14.88 13.16
C LYS A 229 6.48 14.22 13.47
N THR A 230 6.46 12.94 13.80
CA THR A 230 7.67 12.15 14.08
C THR A 230 8.59 12.03 12.86
N ALA A 231 8.02 11.95 11.66
CA ALA A 231 8.80 11.94 10.43
C ALA A 231 9.52 13.29 10.19
N LYS A 232 8.88 14.43 10.51
CA LYS A 232 9.46 15.76 10.36
C LYS A 232 10.59 16.08 11.34
N THR A 233 10.54 15.54 12.56
CA THR A 233 11.57 15.81 13.59
C THR A 233 12.87 15.03 13.36
N SER A 234 12.90 14.08 12.43
CA SER A 234 14.12 13.32 12.15
C SER A 234 15.17 14.20 11.46
N PRO A 235 16.41 14.27 11.98
CA PRO A 235 17.44 15.13 11.41
C PRO A 235 17.73 14.72 9.97
N PRO A 236 17.95 15.69 9.06
CA PRO A 236 18.29 15.39 7.67
C PRO A 236 19.57 14.55 7.66
N LYS A 237 19.55 13.39 6.99
CA LYS A 237 20.75 12.59 6.80
C LYS A 237 21.78 13.45 6.06
N LYS A 238 22.87 13.83 6.72
CA LYS A 238 24.04 14.43 6.06
C LYS A 238 24.44 13.48 4.93
N LYS A 239 24.33 13.92 3.68
CA LYS A 239 24.86 13.18 2.52
C LYS A 239 26.37 13.09 2.72
N GLN A 240 26.87 11.93 3.17
CA GLN A 240 28.28 11.61 3.03
C GLN A 240 28.60 11.63 1.54
N ARG A 241 29.44 12.59 1.14
CA ARG A 241 29.96 12.74 -0.22
C ARG A 241 31.14 11.82 -0.42
#